data_AF-A0A7C9E708-F1
#
_entry.id   AF-A0A7C9E708-F1
#
_cell.length_a   1.000
_cell.length_b   1.000
_cell.length_c   1.000
_cell.angle_alpha   90.00
_cell.angle_beta   90.00
_cell.angle_gamma   90.00
#
_symmetry.space_group_name_H-M   'P 1'
#
loop_
_entity.id
_entity.type
_entity.pdbx_description
1 polymer ?
#
loop_
_entity_poly.entity_id
_entity_poly.type
_entity_poly.pdbx_seq_one_letter_code
_entity_poly.pdbx_strand_id
1 'polypeptide(L)'
;CPDCRRTTEVVLDHAAGDTVCSECGLVLEAHSIDETSEWRTFADESHDNDPVRVGGPTNPLLSDGGLSTVISRPHGGADSFPSSVGRWQSRGTNPDRNLVRAFKTIATMADRSGCSVLCPNCSKYL
;
A
#
# COMPACT_ATOMS: atom_id res chain seq x y z
N CYS A 1 31.37 -0.77 12.56
CA CYS A 1 32.19 -0.75 11.34
C CYS A 1 33.27 -1.86 11.39
N PRO A 2 33.47 -2.66 10.32
CA PRO A 2 34.46 -3.74 10.28
C PRO A 2 35.92 -3.26 10.37
N ASP A 3 36.23 -2.07 9.84
CA ASP A 3 37.59 -1.49 9.95
C ASP A 3 37.86 -0.88 11.33
N CYS A 4 36.88 -0.17 11.90
CA CYS A 4 37.05 0.46 13.22
C CYS A 4 36.98 -0.55 14.38
N ARG A 5 36.41 -1.74 14.16
CA ARG A 5 36.20 -2.81 15.15
C ARG A 5 35.52 -2.35 16.45
N ARG A 6 34.73 -1.30 16.36
CA ARG A 6 33.94 -0.70 17.45
C ARG A 6 32.57 -0.27 16.93
N THR A 7 31.67 0.01 17.86
CA THR A 7 30.39 0.66 17.55
C THR A 7 30.67 2.11 17.20
N THR A 8 30.39 2.46 15.96
CA THR A 8 30.64 3.78 15.37
C THR A 8 29.31 4.33 14.85
N GLU A 9 29.14 5.64 14.87
CA GLU A 9 28.00 6.26 14.19
C GLU A 9 28.12 6.05 12.66
N VAL A 10 26.98 5.92 12.02
CA VAL A 10 26.86 5.70 10.58
C VAL A 10 26.00 6.82 10.02
N VAL A 11 26.47 7.45 8.95
CA VAL A 11 25.78 8.51 8.24
C VAL A 11 25.21 7.92 6.95
N LEU A 12 23.96 8.25 6.67
CA LEU A 12 23.29 7.87 5.42
C LEU A 12 23.44 9.02 4.43
N ASP A 13 24.18 8.78 3.35
CA ASP A 13 24.25 9.71 2.22
C ASP A 13 23.10 9.39 1.26
N HIS A 14 22.01 10.14 1.40
CA HIS A 14 20.82 9.99 0.55
C HIS A 14 21.06 10.36 -0.92
N ALA A 15 22.08 11.17 -1.24
CA ALA A 15 22.34 11.57 -2.62
C ALA A 15 23.05 10.46 -3.41
N ALA A 16 23.97 9.75 -2.74
CA ALA A 16 24.65 8.58 -3.31
C ALA A 16 23.90 7.26 -3.07
N GLY A 17 23.05 7.21 -2.03
CA GLY A 17 22.41 5.98 -1.57
C GLY A 17 23.36 5.11 -0.74
N ASP A 18 24.38 5.68 -0.12
CA ASP A 18 25.42 4.92 0.59
C ASP A 18 25.32 5.11 2.10
N THR A 19 25.60 4.06 2.87
CA THR A 19 25.77 4.15 4.31
C THR A 19 27.27 4.16 4.64
N VAL A 20 27.71 5.21 5.31
CA VAL A 20 29.14 5.50 5.51
C VAL A 20 29.45 5.61 6.99
N CYS A 21 30.54 4.95 7.42
CA CYS A 21 31.08 5.11 8.77
C CYS A 21 31.62 6.54 8.96
N SER A 22 31.17 7.26 9.99
CA SER A 22 31.61 8.64 10.25
C SER A 22 33.08 8.75 10.70
N GLU A 23 33.65 7.68 11.25
CA GLU A 23 35.02 7.68 11.80
C GLU A 23 36.10 7.35 10.77
N CYS A 24 35.85 6.39 9.87
CA CYS A 24 36.86 5.92 8.90
C CYS A 24 36.48 6.13 7.44
N GLY A 25 35.28 6.62 7.15
CA GLY A 25 34.80 6.85 5.77
C GLY A 25 34.53 5.57 4.97
N LEU A 26 34.54 4.40 5.61
CA LEU A 26 34.21 3.14 4.96
C LEU A 26 32.72 3.10 4.58
N VAL A 27 32.43 2.81 3.32
CA VAL A 27 31.07 2.49 2.85
C VAL A 27 30.71 1.09 3.36
N LEU A 28 29.70 1.03 4.23
CA LEU A 28 29.22 -0.20 4.85
C LEU A 28 28.19 -0.91 3.98
N GLU A 29 27.32 -0.13 3.32
CA GLU A 29 26.32 -0.59 2.37
C GLU A 29 26.22 0.44 1.25
N ALA A 30 26.19 -0.04 0.01
CA ALA A 30 26.05 0.81 -1.17
C ALA A 30 24.71 0.52 -1.85
N HIS A 31 24.11 1.53 -2.49
CA HIS A 31 22.80 1.42 -3.14
C HIS A 31 21.66 1.06 -2.18
N SER A 32 21.67 1.63 -0.98
CA SER A 32 20.53 1.57 -0.07
C SER A 32 19.29 2.13 -0.76
N ILE A 33 18.21 1.37 -0.70
CA ILE A 33 16.91 1.76 -1.22
C ILE A 33 16.21 2.55 -0.12
N ASP A 34 15.79 3.77 -0.44
CA ASP A 34 14.99 4.56 0.49
C ASP A 34 13.57 3.98 0.59
N GLU A 35 13.31 3.26 1.68
CA GLU A 35 11.99 2.73 2.02
C GLU A 35 11.05 3.80 2.60
N THR A 36 11.59 4.96 3.00
CA THR A 36 10.85 6.08 3.62
C THR A 36 10.31 7.08 2.62
N SER A 37 10.82 7.03 1.38
CA SER A 37 10.16 7.65 0.23
C SER A 37 8.83 6.94 0.03
N GLU A 38 7.85 7.32 0.85
CA GLU A 38 6.49 6.89 0.68
C GLU A 38 6.14 7.21 -0.76
N TRP A 39 5.67 6.18 -1.44
CA TRP A 39 4.87 6.14 -2.65
C TRP A 39 3.86 7.31 -2.83
N ARG A 40 3.64 8.13 -1.80
CA ARG A 40 2.86 9.35 -1.84
C ARG A 40 3.67 10.43 -2.56
N THR A 41 3.72 10.32 -3.88
CA THR A 41 3.98 11.45 -4.76
C THR A 41 2.91 12.51 -4.45
N PHE A 42 3.29 13.58 -3.74
CA PHE A 42 2.46 14.78 -3.58
C PHE A 42 2.35 15.59 -4.88
N ALA A 43 2.92 15.07 -5.98
CA ALA A 43 2.67 15.59 -7.31
C ALA A 43 1.17 15.43 -7.58
N ASP A 44 0.54 16.57 -7.78
CA ASP A 44 -0.90 16.86 -7.87
C ASP A 44 -1.56 16.24 -9.13
N GLU A 45 -1.16 15.02 -9.51
CA GLU A 45 -1.76 14.28 -10.60
C GLU A 45 -2.84 13.37 -10.03
N SER A 46 -4.03 13.46 -10.62
CA SER A 46 -5.22 12.71 -10.25
C SER A 46 -4.88 11.30 -9.77
N HIS A 47 -5.44 10.92 -8.61
CA HIS A 47 -5.25 9.65 -7.90
C HIS A 47 -5.37 8.37 -8.77
N ASP A 48 -5.88 8.49 -10.00
CA ASP A 48 -6.07 7.44 -11.01
C ASP A 48 -4.91 7.28 -12.01
N ASN A 49 -3.97 8.23 -12.12
CA ASN A 49 -2.89 8.21 -13.14
C ASN A 49 -1.48 8.42 -12.53
N ASP A 50 -1.18 7.80 -11.39
CA ASP A 50 0.21 7.76 -10.91
C ASP A 50 0.95 6.58 -11.58
N PRO A 51 1.87 6.81 -12.54
CA PRO A 51 2.60 5.74 -13.20
C PRO A 51 3.61 5.04 -12.29
N VAL A 52 3.97 5.65 -11.16
CA VAL A 52 4.86 5.08 -10.15
C VAL A 52 4.10 4.10 -9.24
N ARG A 53 2.75 4.12 -9.30
CA ARG A 53 1.90 3.29 -8.45
C ARG A 53 1.73 1.85 -8.94
N VAL A 54 2.66 0.98 -8.55
CA VAL A 54 2.66 -0.47 -8.83
C VAL A 54 1.76 -1.36 -7.93
N GLY A 55 0.88 -0.80 -7.08
CA GLY A 55 0.18 -1.53 -6.03
C GLY A 55 -0.95 -0.77 -5.31
N GLY A 56 -1.99 -1.51 -4.91
CA GLY A 56 -3.11 -1.01 -4.10
C GLY A 56 -2.86 -1.15 -2.60
N PRO A 57 -3.63 -0.46 -1.73
CA PRO A 57 -3.52 -0.66 -0.29
C PRO A 57 -3.95 -2.08 0.07
N THR A 58 -3.12 -2.79 0.81
CA THR A 58 -3.46 -4.10 1.37
C THR A 58 -3.93 -3.97 2.81
N ASN A 59 -4.87 -4.80 3.21
CA ASN A 59 -5.35 -4.91 4.58
C ASN A 59 -4.94 -6.28 5.15
N PRO A 60 -3.94 -6.34 6.04
CA PRO A 60 -3.42 -7.61 6.57
C PRO A 60 -4.45 -8.41 7.40
N LEU A 61 -5.60 -7.82 7.75
CA LEU A 61 -6.69 -8.49 8.47
C LEU A 61 -7.57 -9.36 7.55
N LEU A 62 -7.33 -9.34 6.25
CA LEU A 62 -8.02 -10.15 5.26
C LEU A 62 -7.07 -11.25 4.76
N SER A 63 -7.62 -12.41 4.41
CA SER A 63 -6.88 -13.65 4.15
C SER A 63 -5.85 -13.54 3.00
N ASP A 64 -6.06 -12.61 2.06
CA ASP A 64 -5.14 -12.28 0.96
C ASP A 64 -4.83 -10.78 0.91
N GLY A 65 -4.75 -10.11 2.07
CA GLY A 65 -4.54 -8.66 2.11
C GLY A 65 -5.72 -7.85 1.52
N GLY A 66 -6.86 -8.48 1.25
CA GLY A 66 -7.99 -7.86 0.56
C GLY A 66 -7.78 -7.65 -0.93
N LEU A 67 -6.77 -8.29 -1.52
CA LEU A 67 -6.45 -8.20 -2.94
C LEU A 67 -7.63 -8.75 -3.75
N SER A 68 -8.35 -7.85 -4.40
CA SER A 68 -9.38 -8.20 -5.38
C SER A 68 -9.31 -7.21 -6.52
N THR A 69 -9.30 -7.73 -7.74
CA THR A 69 -9.30 -6.90 -8.94
C THR A 69 -10.68 -6.94 -9.57
N VAL A 70 -11.19 -5.77 -9.99
CA VAL A 70 -12.45 -5.65 -10.70
C VAL A 70 -12.13 -5.36 -12.15
N ILE A 71 -12.50 -6.28 -13.05
CA ILE A 71 -12.40 -6.04 -14.49
C ILE A 71 -13.61 -5.19 -14.89
N SER A 72 -13.37 -3.90 -15.11
CA SER A 72 -14.36 -2.93 -15.55
C SER A 72 -14.35 -2.78 -17.06
N ARG A 73 -15.48 -2.33 -17.63
CA ARG A 73 -15.59 -2.06 -19.07
C ARG A 73 -14.68 -0.88 -19.45
N PRO A 74 -13.93 -0.94 -20.56
CA PRO A 74 -13.15 0.19 -21.02
C PRO A 74 -14.07 1.36 -21.41
N HIS A 75 -13.64 2.58 -21.12
CA HIS A 75 -14.36 3.79 -21.51
C HIS A 75 -14.33 3.93 -23.04
N GLY A 76 -15.50 3.90 -23.69
CA GLY A 76 -15.64 4.19 -25.12
C GLY A 76 -15.75 3.00 -26.10
N GLY A 77 -15.74 1.74 -25.63
CA GLY A 77 -15.94 0.55 -26.49
C GLY A 77 -16.94 -0.42 -25.88
N ALA A 78 -18.17 -0.44 -26.41
CA ALA A 78 -19.30 -1.21 -25.85
C ALA A 78 -19.43 -2.63 -26.44
N ASP A 79 -18.66 -2.93 -27.47
CA ASP A 79 -18.97 -3.94 -28.47
C ASP A 79 -18.21 -5.27 -28.27
N SER A 80 -17.17 -5.30 -27.43
CA SER A 80 -16.34 -6.50 -27.22
C SER A 80 -16.24 -6.99 -25.76
N PHE A 81 -16.86 -6.33 -24.77
CA PHE A 81 -16.76 -6.78 -23.37
C PHE A 81 -17.82 -7.86 -23.05
N PRO A 82 -17.42 -9.11 -22.76
CA PRO A 82 -18.38 -10.18 -22.53
C PRO A 82 -19.15 -9.92 -21.22
N SER A 83 -20.47 -9.86 -21.31
CA SER A 83 -21.37 -9.74 -20.14
C SER A 83 -21.23 -10.91 -19.16
N SER A 84 -20.59 -12.01 -19.57
CA SER A 84 -20.24 -13.13 -18.72
C SER A 84 -19.17 -12.78 -17.68
N VAL A 85 -18.26 -11.83 -17.93
CA VAL A 85 -17.14 -11.50 -17.03
C VAL A 85 -17.62 -11.09 -15.64
N GLY A 86 -18.63 -10.22 -15.56
CA GLY A 86 -19.24 -9.84 -14.27
C GLY A 86 -19.90 -11.03 -13.56
N ARG A 87 -20.46 -11.97 -14.31
CA ARG A 87 -21.04 -13.21 -13.77
C ARG A 87 -19.96 -14.15 -13.23
N TRP A 88 -18.81 -14.26 -13.90
CA TRP A 88 -17.66 -15.03 -13.44
C TRP A 88 -17.03 -14.42 -12.19
N GLN A 89 -16.87 -13.10 -12.13
CA GLN A 89 -16.40 -12.41 -10.92
C GLN A 89 -17.36 -12.60 -9.74
N SER A 90 -18.66 -12.56 -9.98
CA SER A 90 -19.68 -12.78 -8.95
C SER A 90 -19.69 -14.22 -8.40
N ARG A 91 -19.13 -15.18 -9.14
CA ARG A 91 -19.00 -16.59 -8.73
C ARG A 91 -17.73 -16.86 -7.93
N GLY A 92 -16.83 -15.90 -7.81
CA GLY A 92 -15.63 -16.04 -6.98
C GLY A 92 -16.03 -16.24 -5.51
N THR A 93 -15.62 -17.35 -4.93
CA THR A 93 -15.73 -17.58 -3.48
C THR A 93 -14.73 -16.67 -2.79
N ASN A 94 -15.22 -15.64 -2.09
CA ASN A 94 -14.38 -14.78 -1.26
C ASN A 94 -14.59 -15.17 0.22
N PRO A 95 -13.60 -15.81 0.88
CA PRO A 95 -13.74 -16.26 2.27
C PRO A 95 -13.92 -15.07 3.23
N ASP A 96 -13.44 -13.89 2.84
CA ASP A 96 -13.48 -12.68 3.66
C ASP A 96 -14.77 -11.86 3.46
N ARG A 97 -15.74 -12.33 2.66
CA ARG A 97 -16.96 -11.58 2.33
C ARG A 97 -17.73 -11.11 3.56
N ASN A 98 -17.72 -11.92 4.62
CA ASN A 98 -18.36 -11.60 5.91
C ASN A 98 -17.61 -10.49 6.66
N LEU A 99 -16.27 -10.57 6.71
CA LEU A 99 -15.40 -9.55 7.33
C LEU A 99 -15.52 -8.21 6.60
N VAL A 100 -15.47 -8.24 5.26
CA VAL A 100 -15.67 -7.04 4.43
C VAL A 100 -17.03 -6.39 4.70
N ARG A 101 -18.08 -7.20 4.89
CA ARG A 101 -19.42 -6.69 5.23
C ARG A 101 -19.44 -6.06 6.62
N ALA A 102 -18.81 -6.68 7.62
CA ALA A 102 -18.71 -6.14 8.97
C ALA A 102 -17.96 -4.80 9.00
N PHE A 103 -16.83 -4.69 8.30
CA PHE A 103 -16.09 -3.43 8.18
C PHE A 103 -16.91 -2.32 7.52
N LYS A 104 -17.70 -2.65 6.49
CA LYS A 104 -18.63 -1.68 5.88
C LYS A 104 -19.68 -1.20 6.88
N THR A 105 -20.26 -2.11 7.68
CA THR A 105 -21.24 -1.71 8.70
C THR A 105 -20.63 -0.80 9.76
N ILE A 106 -19.42 -1.10 10.25
CA ILE A 106 -18.71 -0.27 11.23
C ILE A 106 -18.45 1.12 10.66
N ALA A 107 -17.98 1.21 9.41
CA ALA A 107 -17.78 2.49 8.72
C ALA A 107 -19.08 3.31 8.66
N THR A 108 -20.20 2.70 8.23
CA THR A 108 -21.49 3.41 8.18
C THR A 108 -22.00 3.87 9.55
N MET A 109 -21.68 3.13 10.62
CA MET A 109 -22.03 3.53 11.98
C MET A 109 -21.15 4.69 12.47
N ALA A 110 -19.86 4.67 12.15
CA ALA A 110 -18.90 5.73 12.49
C ALA A 110 -19.21 7.05 11.75
N ASP A 111 -19.58 6.96 10.46
CA ASP A 111 -19.97 8.13 9.65
C ASP A 111 -21.23 8.80 10.22
N ARG A 112 -22.19 7.99 10.67
CA ARG A 112 -23.43 8.47 11.30
C ARG A 112 -23.22 9.09 12.68
N SER A 113 -22.20 8.66 13.42
CA SER A 113 -21.88 9.19 14.75
C SER A 113 -20.92 10.39 14.72
N GLY A 114 -20.52 10.87 13.53
CA GLY A 114 -19.63 12.02 13.38
C GLY A 114 -18.17 11.73 13.77
N CYS A 115 -17.79 10.45 13.85
CA CYS A 115 -16.47 10.04 14.29
C CYS A 115 -15.51 10.01 13.10
N SER A 116 -14.65 11.03 12.97
CA SER A 116 -13.68 11.14 11.88
C SER A 116 -12.66 9.99 11.90
N VAL A 117 -12.65 9.16 10.84
CA VAL A 117 -11.60 8.29 10.21
C VAL A 117 -10.49 7.60 11.04
N LEU A 118 -10.14 8.02 12.26
CA LEU A 118 -9.26 7.32 13.19
C LEU A 118 -9.96 6.14 13.87
N CYS A 119 -11.27 6.20 14.10
CA CYS A 119 -12.02 5.14 14.76
C CYS A 119 -12.21 3.87 13.88
N PRO A 120 -12.52 3.96 12.56
CA PRO A 120 -12.73 2.78 11.73
C PRO A 120 -11.47 1.94 11.52
N ASN A 121 -10.26 2.51 11.60
CA ASN A 121 -9.04 1.72 11.50
C ASN A 121 -8.69 1.10 12.85
N CYS A 122 -8.72 1.83 13.97
CA CYS A 122 -8.53 1.24 15.30
C CYS A 122 -9.56 0.14 15.63
N SER A 123 -10.83 0.30 15.24
CA SER A 123 -11.89 -0.70 15.47
C SER A 123 -11.73 -1.97 14.64
N LYS A 124 -10.89 -1.98 13.59
CA LYS A 124 -10.61 -3.20 12.81
C LYS A 124 -9.54 -4.06 13.46
N TYR A 125 -8.70 -3.48 14.33
CA TYR A 125 -7.62 -4.17 15.05
C TYR A 125 -8.05 -4.70 16.43
N LEU A 126 -9.33 -4.58 16.78
CA LEU A 126 -9.96 -5.03 18.04
C LEU A 126 -10.98 -6.13 17.72
#